data_AF-A0A1L7WQG1-F1
#
_entry.id   AF-A0A1L7WQG1-F1
#
_cell.length_a   1.000
_cell.length_b   1.000
_cell.length_c   1.000
_cell.angle_alpha   90.00
_cell.angle_beta   90.00
_cell.angle_gamma   90.00
#
_symmetry.space_group_name_H-M   'P 1'
#
loop_
_entity.id
_entity.type
_entity.pdbx_description
1 polymer ?
#
loop_
_entity_poly.entity_id
_entity_poly.type
_entity_poly.pdbx_seq_one_letter_code
_entity_poly.pdbx_strand_id
1 'polypeptide(L)'
;MASQEPTTSPTRRPYTGSCHCGHTKYITYLTIPPANLATAPDSSTSLRIRKCNCTTCHKMSFFHIRLPSSPSDFLLLSPLNPVQGGLNDYTCFDHEIHWYFCPTCGVRCFAFNGDNGGGDGEVVEVELETEVKGENGGKVGDKVKVWKPKTEGWIEGDTGYFSVNAHTLDAGQEGLDLRDWTEKGWILYLDMATDKEPRFGRPHDGGIY
;
A
#
# COMPACT_ATOMS: atom_id res chain seq x y z
N MET A 1 23.15 -19.85 -21.92
CA MET A 1 22.96 -20.55 -20.64
C MET A 1 21.98 -19.69 -19.84
N ALA A 2 20.77 -20.18 -19.59
CA ALA A 2 19.81 -19.44 -18.77
C ALA A 2 20.29 -19.54 -17.32
N SER A 3 20.81 -18.44 -16.79
CA SER A 3 21.14 -18.32 -15.37
C SER A 3 19.84 -18.53 -14.59
N GLN A 4 19.72 -19.62 -13.86
CA GLN A 4 18.65 -19.78 -12.88
C GLN A 4 18.87 -18.71 -11.81
N GLU A 5 18.02 -17.69 -11.80
CA GLU A 5 17.94 -16.76 -10.67
C GLU A 5 17.67 -17.58 -9.40
N PRO A 6 18.38 -17.34 -8.30
CA PRO A 6 18.09 -18.01 -7.04
C PRO A 6 16.65 -17.67 -6.65
N THR A 7 15.83 -18.70 -6.47
CA THR A 7 14.47 -18.58 -5.95
C THR A 7 14.56 -18.04 -4.52
N THR A 8 14.49 -16.73 -4.35
CA THR A 8 14.46 -16.07 -3.05
C THR A 8 13.16 -16.42 -2.34
N SER A 9 13.26 -17.08 -1.20
CA SER A 9 12.10 -17.40 -0.36
C SER A 9 11.35 -16.13 0.07
N PRO A 10 10.00 -16.15 0.09
CA PRO A 10 9.20 -15.03 0.59
C PRO A 10 9.65 -14.59 1.99
N THR A 11 10.01 -13.31 2.13
CA THR A 11 10.48 -12.75 3.41
C THR A 11 9.73 -11.48 3.73
N ARG A 12 9.13 -11.39 4.93
CA ARG A 12 8.48 -10.17 5.43
C ARG A 12 9.55 -9.17 5.87
N ARG A 13 9.51 -7.96 5.33
CA ARG A 13 10.45 -6.88 5.67
C ARG A 13 9.72 -5.54 5.83
N PRO A 14 10.19 -4.66 6.73
CA PRO A 14 9.74 -3.27 6.77
C PRO A 14 10.31 -2.48 5.60
N TYR A 15 9.46 -1.71 4.94
CA TYR A 15 9.84 -0.77 3.88
C TYR A 15 9.32 0.62 4.21
N THR A 16 10.19 1.62 4.07
CA THR A 16 9.80 3.02 4.24
C THR A 16 9.19 3.57 2.96
N GLY A 17 8.31 4.54 3.13
CA GLY A 17 7.79 5.33 2.03
C GLY A 17 7.35 6.70 2.51
N SER A 18 7.21 7.61 1.55
CA SER A 18 6.90 9.00 1.82
C SER A 18 6.23 9.69 0.64
N CYS A 19 5.56 10.80 0.93
CA CYS A 19 5.23 11.76 -0.12
C CYS A 19 6.48 12.55 -0.53
N HIS A 20 6.44 13.22 -1.68
CA HIS A 20 7.62 13.92 -2.23
C HIS A 20 8.26 14.93 -1.25
N CYS A 21 7.46 15.70 -0.52
CA CYS A 21 7.97 16.68 0.45
C CYS A 21 8.28 16.11 1.85
N GLY A 22 8.01 14.82 2.09
CA GLY A 22 8.21 14.18 3.39
C GLY A 22 7.18 14.53 4.49
N HIS A 23 6.09 15.24 4.18
CA HIS A 23 4.99 15.48 5.14
C HIS A 23 4.31 14.18 5.57
N THR A 24 4.02 13.33 4.59
CA THR A 24 3.52 11.96 4.79
C THR A 24 4.72 11.02 4.82
N LYS A 25 4.84 10.22 5.88
CA LYS A 25 5.87 9.19 6.03
C LYS A 25 5.27 7.95 6.66
N TYR A 26 5.65 6.79 6.18
CA TYR A 26 5.11 5.53 6.67
C TYR A 26 6.14 4.39 6.59
N ILE A 27 5.84 3.34 7.34
CA ILE A 27 6.44 2.00 7.18
C ILE A 27 5.32 1.09 6.71
N THR A 28 5.62 0.24 5.73
CA THR A 28 4.75 -0.88 5.38
C THR A 28 5.55 -2.17 5.36
N TYR A 29 4.95 -3.25 5.84
CA TYR A 29 5.60 -4.55 5.89
C TYR A 29 5.12 -5.40 4.73
N LEU A 30 6.05 -5.79 3.87
CA LEU A 30 5.74 -6.55 2.66
C LEU A 30 6.48 -7.89 2.70
N THR A 31 5.78 -8.95 2.32
CA THR A 31 6.38 -10.27 2.08
C THR A 31 6.62 -10.42 0.59
N ILE A 32 7.89 -10.31 0.18
CA ILE A 32 8.32 -10.36 -1.23
C ILE A 32 9.28 -11.56 -1.43
N PRO A 33 9.15 -12.35 -2.51
CA PRO A 33 8.08 -12.31 -3.52
C PRO A 33 6.70 -12.67 -2.93
N PRO A 34 5.58 -12.21 -3.53
CA PRO A 34 4.24 -12.59 -3.10
C PRO A 34 4.05 -14.12 -3.20
N ALA A 35 3.38 -14.70 -2.20
CA ALA A 35 3.00 -16.11 -2.24
C ALA A 35 1.85 -16.34 -3.24
N ASN A 36 1.82 -17.51 -3.88
CA ASN A 36 0.71 -18.01 -4.70
C ASN A 36 0.27 -17.06 -5.84
N LEU A 37 1.15 -16.88 -6.85
CA LEU A 37 0.85 -16.12 -8.08
C LEU A 37 -0.03 -16.88 -9.10
N ALA A 38 -0.52 -18.08 -8.75
CA ALA A 38 -1.23 -18.96 -9.68
C ALA A 38 -2.75 -18.73 -9.72
N THR A 39 -3.33 -18.16 -8.67
CA THR A 39 -4.75 -17.81 -8.55
C THR A 39 -4.87 -16.42 -7.92
N ALA A 40 -6.00 -15.73 -8.12
CA ALA A 40 -6.25 -14.46 -7.43
C ALA A 40 -6.00 -14.66 -5.91
N PRO A 41 -5.03 -13.97 -5.29
CA PRO A 41 -4.62 -14.32 -3.94
C PRO A 41 -5.73 -14.00 -2.94
N ASP A 42 -5.95 -14.89 -1.98
CA ASP A 42 -6.86 -14.68 -0.86
C ASP A 42 -6.45 -13.40 -0.09
N SER A 43 -7.46 -12.63 0.33
CA SER A 43 -7.25 -11.33 0.96
C SER A 43 -6.46 -11.38 2.27
N SER A 44 -6.41 -12.53 2.92
CA SER A 44 -5.78 -12.73 4.23
C SER A 44 -4.41 -13.41 4.19
N THR A 45 -4.02 -14.00 3.05
CA THR A 45 -2.86 -14.92 3.02
C THR A 45 -1.65 -14.41 2.21
N SER A 46 -1.87 -13.49 1.27
CA SER A 46 -0.78 -13.01 0.41
C SER A 46 -0.93 -11.54 0.06
N LEU A 47 0.23 -10.92 -0.19
CA LEU A 47 0.36 -9.57 -0.69
C LEU A 47 -0.28 -9.48 -2.07
N ARG A 48 -1.22 -8.55 -2.27
CA ARG A 48 -1.88 -8.37 -3.57
C ARG A 48 -1.39 -7.08 -4.20
N ILE A 49 -0.59 -7.23 -5.25
CA ILE A 49 -0.07 -6.13 -6.06
C ILE A 49 -0.99 -5.99 -7.28
N ARG A 50 -1.60 -4.81 -7.46
CA ARG A 50 -2.66 -4.63 -8.46
C ARG A 50 -2.53 -3.31 -9.22
N LYS A 51 -2.92 -3.33 -10.49
CA LYS A 51 -3.21 -2.11 -11.28
C LYS A 51 -4.59 -2.21 -11.90
N CYS A 52 -5.30 -1.10 -11.95
CA CYS A 52 -6.71 -1.04 -12.37
C CYS A 52 -6.88 0.00 -13.48
N ASN A 53 -7.74 -0.29 -14.45
CA ASN A 53 -8.05 0.62 -15.57
C ASN A 53 -9.27 1.53 -15.33
N CYS A 54 -9.88 1.57 -14.13
CA CYS A 54 -10.93 2.55 -13.85
C CYS A 54 -10.37 3.98 -13.93
N THR A 55 -11.25 4.95 -14.16
CA THR A 55 -10.86 6.36 -14.33
C THR A 55 -10.05 6.90 -13.14
N THR A 56 -10.44 6.54 -11.91
CA THR A 56 -9.78 7.00 -10.68
C THR A 56 -8.37 6.44 -10.57
N CYS A 57 -8.21 5.10 -10.61
CA CYS A 57 -6.91 4.44 -10.51
C CYS A 57 -5.97 4.85 -11.64
N HIS A 58 -6.47 4.94 -12.88
CA HIS A 58 -5.68 5.34 -14.03
C HIS A 58 -5.18 6.79 -13.90
N LYS A 59 -6.08 7.74 -13.62
CA LYS A 59 -5.72 9.17 -13.56
C LYS A 59 -4.84 9.53 -12.36
N MET A 60 -4.97 8.78 -11.26
CA MET A 60 -4.11 8.95 -10.08
C MET A 60 -2.82 8.13 -10.19
N SER A 61 -2.67 7.31 -11.23
CA SER A 61 -1.61 6.30 -11.36
C SER A 61 -1.46 5.49 -10.07
N PHE A 62 -2.57 5.05 -9.48
CA PHE A 62 -2.54 4.39 -8.18
C PHE A 62 -2.09 2.94 -8.35
N PHE A 63 -0.90 2.61 -7.84
CA PHE A 63 -0.32 1.28 -7.92
C PHE A 63 -0.58 0.53 -6.63
N HIS A 64 -1.66 -0.25 -6.60
CA HIS A 64 -2.21 -0.80 -5.38
C HIS A 64 -1.32 -1.91 -4.80
N ILE A 65 -1.00 -1.75 -3.52
CA ILE A 65 -0.59 -2.83 -2.64
C ILE A 65 -1.70 -3.01 -1.62
N ARG A 66 -2.32 -4.20 -1.59
CA ARG A 66 -3.24 -4.61 -0.52
C ARG A 66 -2.52 -5.58 0.39
N LEU A 67 -2.47 -5.23 1.67
CA LEU A 67 -1.75 -5.97 2.69
C LEU A 67 -2.60 -7.17 3.17
N PRO A 68 -1.97 -8.27 3.64
CA PRO A 68 -2.68 -9.35 4.31
C PRO A 68 -3.34 -8.91 5.62
N SER A 69 -2.70 -8.00 6.37
CA SER A 69 -3.27 -7.37 7.57
C SER A 69 -2.87 -5.89 7.67
N SER A 70 -3.70 -4.98 7.18
CA SER A 70 -3.38 -3.55 7.21
C SER A 70 -3.17 -2.97 8.62
N PRO A 71 -3.94 -3.36 9.67
CA PRO A 71 -3.69 -2.93 11.05
C PRO A 71 -2.35 -3.39 11.66
N SER A 72 -1.70 -4.39 11.05
CA SER A 72 -0.40 -4.94 11.51
C SER A 72 0.75 -4.64 10.56
N ASP A 73 0.46 -4.40 9.28
CA ASP A 73 1.45 -4.26 8.20
C ASP A 73 1.59 -2.82 7.68
N PHE A 74 0.87 -1.85 8.25
CA PHE A 74 1.02 -0.43 7.91
C PHE A 74 1.09 0.46 9.15
N LEU A 75 2.09 1.34 9.17
CA LEU A 75 2.32 2.33 10.22
C LEU A 75 2.57 3.70 9.59
N LEU A 76 1.70 4.67 9.86
CA LEU A 76 1.88 6.06 9.46
C LEU A 76 2.62 6.83 10.57
N LEU A 77 3.80 7.33 10.25
CA LEU A 77 4.65 8.10 11.17
C LEU A 77 4.26 9.57 11.20
N SER A 78 3.80 10.09 10.07
CA SER A 78 3.34 11.47 9.93
C SER A 78 2.36 11.58 8.77
N PRO A 79 1.30 12.39 8.89
CA PRO A 79 0.79 12.98 10.14
C PRO A 79 0.11 11.92 11.03
N LEU A 80 0.00 12.13 12.34
CA LEU A 80 -0.68 11.20 13.26
C LEU A 80 -2.22 11.30 13.25
N ASN A 81 -2.77 12.26 12.50
CA ASN A 81 -4.19 12.53 12.38
C ASN A 81 -4.63 12.59 10.90
N PRO A 82 -4.30 11.58 10.07
CA PRO A 82 -4.48 11.66 8.62
C PRO A 82 -5.91 11.98 8.18
N VAL A 83 -6.90 11.44 8.90
CA VAL A 83 -8.33 11.62 8.60
C VAL A 83 -8.94 12.89 9.23
N GLN A 84 -8.27 13.49 10.22
CA GLN A 84 -8.73 14.70 10.94
C GLN A 84 -7.94 15.93 10.50
N GLY A 85 -7.77 16.10 9.18
CA GLY A 85 -7.14 17.28 8.58
C GLY A 85 -5.61 17.22 8.46
N GLY A 86 -4.96 16.12 8.85
CA GLY A 86 -3.54 15.92 8.58
C GLY A 86 -3.24 15.74 7.09
N LEU A 87 -4.19 15.17 6.34
CA LEU A 87 -4.15 15.00 4.88
C LEU A 87 -5.40 15.57 4.24
N ASN A 88 -5.29 15.94 2.96
CA ASN A 88 -6.46 16.24 2.15
C ASN A 88 -7.11 14.96 1.67
N ASP A 89 -8.41 15.02 1.40
CA ASP A 89 -9.23 13.87 1.06
C ASP A 89 -9.94 14.09 -0.27
N TYR A 90 -10.11 13.00 -1.01
CA TYR A 90 -10.89 12.93 -2.22
C TYR A 90 -11.61 11.60 -2.25
N THR A 91 -12.92 11.63 -2.48
CA THR A 91 -13.76 10.45 -2.68
C THR A 91 -14.37 10.46 -4.08
N CYS A 92 -14.70 9.28 -4.60
CA CYS A 92 -15.33 9.13 -5.91
C CYS A 92 -16.35 7.98 -5.88
N PHE A 93 -17.18 7.89 -6.92
CA PHE A 93 -18.23 6.87 -7.03
C PHE A 93 -19.18 6.94 -5.83
N ASP A 94 -19.34 5.84 -5.10
CA ASP A 94 -20.23 5.74 -3.94
C ASP A 94 -19.67 6.42 -2.68
N HIS A 95 -18.55 7.13 -2.82
CA HIS A 95 -17.88 7.90 -1.77
C HIS A 95 -17.39 7.07 -0.57
N GLU A 96 -17.23 5.76 -0.76
CA GLU A 96 -16.73 4.85 0.29
C GLU A 96 -15.20 4.91 0.44
N ILE A 97 -14.46 4.97 -0.67
CA ILE A 97 -12.99 4.94 -0.63
C ILE A 97 -12.45 6.38 -0.60
N HIS A 98 -11.67 6.68 0.44
CA HIS A 98 -10.96 7.94 0.63
C HIS A 98 -9.54 7.84 0.06
N TRP A 99 -9.22 8.71 -0.89
CA TRP A 99 -7.94 8.80 -1.58
C TRP A 99 -7.08 9.91 -0.99
N TYR A 100 -6.62 9.71 0.25
CA TYR A 100 -5.85 10.72 0.97
C TYR A 100 -4.58 11.15 0.24
N PHE A 101 -4.31 12.45 0.26
CA PHE A 101 -3.13 13.03 -0.38
C PHE A 101 -2.49 14.12 0.47
N CYS A 102 -1.18 14.26 0.29
CA CYS A 102 -0.41 15.30 0.96
C CYS A 102 -0.91 16.69 0.53
N PRO A 103 -1.28 17.59 1.47
CA PRO A 103 -1.75 18.92 1.15
C PRO A 103 -0.66 19.81 0.53
N THR A 104 0.61 19.47 0.72
CA THR A 104 1.75 20.23 0.24
C THR A 104 2.19 19.84 -1.18
N CYS A 105 2.24 18.54 -1.49
CA CYS A 105 2.78 18.06 -2.76
C CYS A 105 1.81 17.22 -3.63
N GLY A 106 0.59 16.97 -3.15
CA GLY A 106 -0.45 16.27 -3.94
C GLY A 106 -0.25 14.75 -4.07
N VAL A 107 0.83 14.19 -3.53
CA VAL A 107 1.12 12.75 -3.60
C VAL A 107 0.15 11.96 -2.72
N ARG A 108 -0.38 10.86 -3.28
CA ARG A 108 -1.29 9.91 -2.63
C ARG A 108 -0.51 8.68 -2.18
N CYS A 109 -0.21 8.59 -0.89
CA CYS A 109 0.56 7.46 -0.34
C CYS A 109 -0.32 6.24 -0.08
N PHE A 110 -1.61 6.44 0.24
CA PHE A 110 -2.53 5.35 0.51
C PHE A 110 -3.98 5.78 0.23
N ALA A 111 -4.85 4.78 0.15
CA ALA A 111 -6.30 4.93 0.14
C ALA A 111 -6.88 4.11 1.29
N PHE A 112 -7.96 4.59 1.91
CA PHE A 112 -8.51 4.02 3.13
C PHE A 112 -10.03 4.14 3.17
N ASN A 113 -10.69 3.12 3.71
CA ASN A 113 -12.04 3.19 4.23
C ASN A 113 -12.05 2.35 5.51
N GLY A 114 -12.38 2.98 6.63
CA GLY A 114 -12.56 2.30 7.91
C GLY A 114 -14.02 1.93 8.16
N ASP A 115 -14.28 1.28 9.29
CA ASP A 115 -15.65 0.92 9.68
C ASP A 115 -16.55 2.18 9.74
N ASN A 116 -17.82 2.02 9.34
CA ASN A 116 -18.82 3.11 9.22
C ASN A 116 -18.49 4.28 8.26
N GLY A 117 -17.69 4.06 7.22
CA GLY A 117 -17.61 4.98 6.07
C GLY A 117 -16.82 6.28 6.32
N GLY A 118 -15.73 6.21 7.09
CA GLY A 118 -14.90 7.42 7.26
C GLY A 118 -13.75 7.39 8.26
N GLY A 119 -13.46 6.27 8.92
CA GLY A 119 -12.15 6.05 9.50
C GLY A 119 -12.09 5.84 11.01
N ASP A 120 -11.91 4.59 11.38
CA ASP A 120 -11.33 4.24 12.65
C ASP A 120 -9.88 3.82 12.44
N GLY A 121 -8.98 4.74 12.77
CA GLY A 121 -7.58 4.45 13.00
C GLY A 121 -7.17 4.95 14.38
N GLU A 122 -6.10 4.40 14.89
CA GLU A 122 -5.64 4.64 16.25
C GLU A 122 -4.19 5.09 16.26
N VAL A 123 -3.85 5.94 17.23
CA VAL A 123 -2.46 6.32 17.49
C VAL A 123 -1.92 5.41 18.59
N VAL A 124 -0.87 4.67 18.28
CA VAL A 124 -0.21 3.74 19.20
C VAL A 124 1.28 4.04 19.28
N GLU A 125 1.94 3.58 20.34
CA GLU A 125 3.39 3.60 20.44
C GLU A 125 3.95 2.24 19.99
N VAL A 126 4.93 2.26 19.09
CA VAL A 126 5.58 1.07 18.54
C VAL A 126 7.09 1.21 18.61
N GLU A 127 7.79 0.08 18.65
CA GLU A 127 9.24 0.03 18.52
C GLU A 127 9.62 -0.13 17.04
N LEU A 128 10.55 0.69 16.55
CA LEU A 128 10.95 0.68 15.15
C LEU A 128 11.80 -0.55 14.80
N GLU A 129 11.42 -1.25 13.71
CA GLU A 129 12.19 -2.36 13.13
C GLU A 129 13.15 -1.93 12.01
N THR A 130 13.06 -0.67 11.55
CA THR A 130 13.94 -0.09 10.53
C THR A 130 14.24 1.37 10.83
N GLU A 131 15.37 1.87 10.35
CA GLU A 131 15.72 3.29 10.46
C GLU A 131 14.81 4.14 9.58
N VAL A 132 14.25 5.20 10.16
CA VAL A 132 13.43 6.18 9.45
C VAL A 132 14.10 7.54 9.55
N LYS A 133 14.31 8.20 8.42
CA LYS A 133 14.99 9.50 8.36
C LYS A 133 14.05 10.69 8.50
N GLY A 134 14.57 11.76 9.10
CA GLY A 134 13.92 13.06 9.23
C GLY A 134 12.95 13.15 10.41
N GLU A 135 12.11 14.20 10.41
CA GLU A 135 11.13 14.46 11.47
C GLU A 135 10.18 13.26 11.69
N ASN A 136 9.91 12.95 12.96
CA ASN A 136 9.18 11.76 13.44
C ASN A 136 9.79 10.41 13.00
N GLY A 137 11.04 10.41 12.54
CA GLY A 137 11.86 9.21 12.34
C GLY A 137 12.63 8.79 13.59
N GLY A 138 13.38 7.71 13.47
CA GLY A 138 14.15 7.13 14.57
C GLY A 138 15.04 5.98 14.10
N LYS A 139 15.84 5.45 15.02
CA LYS A 139 16.67 4.26 14.80
C LYS A 139 15.90 3.00 15.21
N VAL A 140 16.41 1.85 14.79
CA VAL A 140 15.92 0.55 15.24
C VAL A 140 15.93 0.49 16.77
N GLY A 141 14.82 0.08 17.37
CA GLY A 141 14.63 0.03 18.83
C GLY A 141 14.07 1.30 19.46
N ASP A 142 13.98 2.42 18.73
CA ASP A 142 13.34 3.63 19.25
C ASP A 142 11.82 3.44 19.31
N LYS A 143 11.20 3.97 20.37
CA LYS A 143 9.75 4.01 20.50
C LYS A 143 9.19 5.29 19.89
N VAL A 144 8.24 5.15 18.97
CA VAL A 144 7.60 6.27 18.28
C VAL A 144 6.09 6.11 18.26
N LYS A 145 5.39 7.25 18.20
CA LYS A 145 3.95 7.26 17.96
C LYS A 145 3.69 7.08 16.47
N VAL A 146 2.73 6.23 16.13
CA VAL A 146 2.28 5.98 14.76
C VAL A 146 0.76 5.94 14.73
N TRP A 147 0.18 6.36 13.61
CA TRP A 147 -1.21 6.08 13.30
C TRP A 147 -1.30 4.79 12.48
N LYS A 148 -2.33 3.97 12.72
CA LYS A 148 -2.61 2.77 11.92
C LYS A 148 -4.12 2.51 11.86
N PRO A 149 -4.60 1.71 10.88
CA PRO A 149 -5.98 1.22 10.92
C PRO A 149 -6.27 0.50 12.24
N LYS A 150 -7.44 0.73 12.82
CA LYS A 150 -7.86 0.10 14.06
C LYS A 150 -8.07 -1.40 13.83
N THR A 151 -7.64 -2.22 14.78
CA THR A 151 -7.74 -3.69 14.63
C THR A 151 -9.14 -4.22 14.93
N GLU A 152 -9.83 -3.63 15.89
CA GLU A 152 -11.16 -4.07 16.31
C GLU A 152 -12.20 -3.81 15.22
N GLY A 153 -12.91 -4.86 14.81
CA GLY A 153 -13.91 -4.82 13.72
C GLY A 153 -13.32 -4.89 12.30
N TRP A 154 -11.99 -4.93 12.13
CA TRP A 154 -11.35 -4.90 10.81
C TRP A 154 -11.36 -6.26 10.10
N ILE A 155 -11.91 -6.29 8.89
CA ILE A 155 -11.86 -7.44 7.98
C ILE A 155 -11.41 -6.94 6.60
N GLU A 156 -10.29 -7.48 6.10
CA GLU A 156 -9.69 -7.06 4.83
C GLU A 156 -10.62 -7.26 3.63
N GLY A 157 -11.03 -6.14 3.03
CA GLY A 157 -11.89 -6.14 1.84
C GLY A 157 -13.38 -6.30 2.13
N ASP A 158 -13.78 -6.33 3.40
CA ASP A 158 -15.18 -6.34 3.84
C ASP A 158 -15.47 -5.06 4.63
N THR A 159 -15.28 -5.08 5.96
CA THR A 159 -15.47 -3.89 6.82
C THR A 159 -14.31 -2.88 6.72
N GLY A 160 -13.16 -3.29 6.20
CA GLY A 160 -11.96 -2.46 6.09
C GLY A 160 -11.36 -2.47 4.68
N TYR A 161 -11.04 -1.28 4.17
CA TYR A 161 -10.27 -1.11 2.95
C TYR A 161 -9.01 -0.30 3.25
N PHE A 162 -7.85 -0.85 2.94
CA PHE A 162 -6.61 -0.09 2.96
C PHE A 162 -5.72 -0.51 1.80
N SER A 163 -5.12 0.46 1.11
CA SER A 163 -4.19 0.20 0.02
C SER A 163 -3.06 1.21 0.02
N VAL A 164 -1.82 0.73 0.04
CA VAL A 164 -0.62 1.56 -0.17
C VAL A 164 -0.43 1.79 -1.67
N ASN A 165 0.00 2.98 -2.04
CA ASN A 165 0.46 3.28 -3.40
C ASN A 165 1.95 2.91 -3.51
N ALA A 166 2.28 1.88 -4.30
CA ALA A 166 3.65 1.40 -4.43
C ALA A 166 4.64 2.48 -4.91
N HIS A 167 4.16 3.45 -5.69
CA HIS A 167 4.99 4.54 -6.21
C HIS A 167 5.54 5.48 -5.11
N THR A 168 5.03 5.40 -3.89
CA THR A 168 5.49 6.21 -2.76
C THR A 168 6.43 5.47 -1.82
N LEU A 169 6.79 4.23 -2.14
CA LEU A 169 7.87 3.53 -1.44
C LEU A 169 9.22 4.14 -1.82
N ASP A 170 10.12 4.26 -0.84
CA ASP A 170 11.43 4.81 -1.10
C ASP A 170 12.27 3.83 -1.93
N ALA A 171 12.92 4.32 -2.98
CA ALA A 171 13.75 3.49 -3.86
C ALA A 171 15.06 3.05 -3.18
N GLY A 172 15.65 1.94 -3.66
CA GLY A 172 16.96 1.47 -3.22
C GLY A 172 16.97 0.69 -1.90
N GLN A 173 15.79 0.28 -1.41
CA GLN A 173 15.66 -0.62 -0.26
C GLN A 173 15.93 -2.07 -0.68
N GLU A 174 16.67 -2.82 0.14
CA GLU A 174 17.02 -4.22 -0.16
C GLU A 174 15.76 -5.08 -0.37
N GLY A 175 15.69 -5.80 -1.49
CA GLY A 175 14.56 -6.67 -1.82
C GLY A 175 13.33 -5.94 -2.37
N LEU A 176 13.43 -4.62 -2.62
CA LEU A 176 12.37 -3.81 -3.20
C LEU A 176 12.81 -3.16 -4.51
N ASP A 177 12.48 -3.81 -5.63
CA ASP A 177 12.54 -3.22 -6.96
C ASP A 177 11.17 -3.33 -7.64
N LEU A 178 10.55 -2.19 -7.93
CA LEU A 178 9.22 -2.19 -8.54
C LEU A 178 9.25 -2.68 -10.00
N ARG A 179 10.40 -2.66 -10.67
CA ARG A 179 10.56 -3.20 -12.04
C ARG A 179 10.33 -4.70 -12.05
N ASP A 180 10.90 -5.39 -11.05
CA ASP A 180 10.75 -6.83 -10.87
C ASP A 180 9.28 -7.26 -10.80
N TRP A 181 8.39 -6.41 -10.29
CA TRP A 181 6.98 -6.76 -10.12
C TRP A 181 6.27 -6.93 -11.47
N THR A 182 6.64 -6.11 -12.45
CA THR A 182 6.18 -6.26 -13.83
C THR A 182 6.91 -7.40 -14.53
N GLU A 183 8.24 -7.42 -14.46
CA GLU A 183 9.09 -8.38 -15.19
C GLU A 183 8.86 -9.84 -14.74
N LYS A 184 8.59 -10.05 -13.45
CA LYS A 184 8.29 -11.36 -12.87
C LYS A 184 6.78 -11.67 -12.83
N GLY A 185 5.95 -10.78 -13.37
CA GLY A 185 4.51 -11.02 -13.54
C GLY A 185 3.70 -11.03 -12.24
N TRP A 186 4.11 -10.30 -11.20
CA TRP A 186 3.47 -10.29 -9.88
C TRP A 186 2.21 -9.41 -9.82
N ILE A 187 2.01 -8.55 -10.81
CA ILE A 187 0.90 -7.58 -10.84
C ILE A 187 -0.36 -8.25 -11.39
N LEU A 188 -1.42 -8.25 -10.58
CA LEU A 188 -2.77 -8.59 -11.02
C LEU A 188 -3.46 -7.35 -11.61
N TYR A 189 -3.80 -7.40 -12.89
CA TYR A 189 -4.48 -6.31 -13.58
C TYR A 189 -6.00 -6.50 -13.49
N LEU A 190 -6.69 -5.46 -13.03
CA LEU A 190 -8.15 -5.41 -12.88
C LEU A 190 -8.78 -4.63 -14.04
N ASP A 191 -9.91 -5.12 -14.55
CA ASP A 191 -10.71 -4.46 -15.58
C ASP A 191 -12.00 -3.88 -15.00
N MET A 192 -11.88 -2.79 -14.25
CA MET A 192 -13.04 -2.12 -13.68
C MET A 192 -13.73 -1.17 -14.68
N ALA A 193 -13.16 -0.98 -15.87
CA ALA A 193 -13.77 -0.19 -16.94
C ALA A 193 -14.82 -0.99 -17.72
N THR A 194 -14.61 -2.30 -17.92
CA THR A 194 -15.53 -3.17 -18.65
C THR A 194 -15.94 -4.45 -17.91
N ASP A 195 -15.54 -4.57 -16.64
CA ASP A 195 -15.89 -5.67 -15.72
C ASP A 195 -15.49 -7.07 -16.23
N LYS A 196 -14.23 -7.19 -16.67
CA LYS A 196 -13.64 -8.48 -17.06
C LYS A 196 -12.85 -9.11 -15.92
N GLU A 197 -12.73 -10.42 -15.98
CA GLU A 197 -11.92 -11.19 -15.03
C GLU A 197 -10.48 -10.67 -14.91
N PRO A 198 -9.98 -10.49 -13.67
CA PRO A 198 -8.60 -10.09 -13.43
C PRO A 198 -7.58 -11.04 -14.06
N ARG A 199 -6.42 -10.50 -14.46
CA ARG A 199 -5.34 -11.32 -15.05
C ARG A 199 -3.94 -10.87 -14.66
N PHE A 200 -3.01 -11.81 -14.67
CA PHE A 200 -1.58 -11.53 -14.58
C PHE A 200 -0.97 -11.23 -15.96
N GLY A 201 0.26 -10.71 -15.97
CA GLY A 201 1.09 -10.57 -17.16
C GLY A 201 0.94 -9.26 -17.93
N ARG A 202 -0.28 -8.79 -18.22
CA ARG A 202 -0.47 -7.49 -18.91
C ARG A 202 -1.75 -6.73 -18.51
N PRO A 203 -1.72 -5.37 -18.54
CA PRO A 203 -2.89 -4.53 -18.33
C PRO A 203 -4.02 -4.85 -19.29
N HIS A 204 -5.26 -4.63 -18.86
CA HIS A 204 -6.42 -4.56 -19.74
C HIS A 204 -6.38 -3.32 -20.63
N ASP A 205 -7.22 -3.26 -21.65
CA ASP A 205 -7.30 -2.10 -22.53
C ASP A 205 -7.62 -0.84 -21.70
N GLY A 206 -6.92 0.26 -21.97
CA GLY A 206 -6.97 1.49 -21.17
C GLY A 206 -6.20 1.43 -19.84
N GLY A 207 -5.66 0.27 -19.46
CA GLY A 207 -4.78 0.11 -18.31
C GLY A 207 -3.33 0.55 -18.58
N ILE A 208 -2.53 0.60 -17.52
CA ILE A 208 -1.10 0.94 -17.58
C ILE A 208 -0.26 -0.16 -16.94
N TYR A 209 0.95 -0.37 -17.49
CA TYR A 209 2.02 -1.10 -16.81
C TYR A 209 2.52 -0.30 -15.63
#